data_AF-A0A5C8WUW5-F1
#
_entry.id   AF-A0A5C8WUW5-F1
#
_cell.length_a   1.000
_cell.length_b   1.000
_cell.length_c   1.000
_cell.angle_alpha   90.00
_cell.angle_beta   90.00
_cell.angle_gamma   90.00
#
_symmetry.space_group_name_H-M   'P 1'
#
loop_
_entity.id
_entity.type
_entity.pdbx_description
1 polymer ?
#
loop_
_entity_poly.entity_id
_entity_poly.type
_entity_poly.pdbx_seq_one_letter_code
_entity_poly.pdbx_strand_id
1 'polypeptide(L)' 'MAQPPDDNLDHYALGFYAPGKTLRREDCPYAEGMEAHDLWLAGYDAALRGDTLEDRPAPQA' A
#
# COMPACT_ATOMS: atom_id res chain seq x y z
N MET A 1 27.68 7.05 3.58
CA MET A 1 26.86 6.09 4.34
C MET A 1 25.86 5.53 3.35
N ALA A 2 26.05 4.30 2.90
CA ALA A 2 25.11 3.65 1.99
C ALA A 2 23.91 3.22 2.84
N GLN A 3 22.77 3.89 2.66
CA GLN A 3 21.50 3.40 3.17
C GLN A 3 21.33 1.99 2.58
N PRO A 4 21.03 0.94 3.38
CA PRO A 4 20.62 -0.32 2.79
C PRO A 4 19.47 0.00 1.83
N PRO A 5 19.38 -0.62 0.64
CA PRO A 5 18.21 -0.45 -0.19
C PRO A 5 17.02 -0.77 0.70
N ASP A 6 16.08 0.17 0.78
CA ASP A 6 14.85 0.00 1.54
C ASP A 6 14.08 -1.12 0.85
N ASP A 7 14.44 -2.36 1.19
CA ASP A 7 13.82 -3.62 0.77
C ASP A 7 12.50 -3.81 1.53
N ASN A 8 12.01 -2.76 2.18
CA ASN A 8 10.67 -2.66 2.70
C ASN A 8 9.78 -2.23 1.53
N LEU A 9 9.42 -3.21 0.72
CA LEU A 9 8.44 -3.04 -0.33
C LEU A 9 7.20 -2.36 0.26
N ASP A 10 6.99 -1.08 -0.07
CA ASP A 10 5.98 -0.24 0.58
C ASP A 10 4.58 -0.75 0.18
N HIS A 11 4.02 -1.65 0.99
CA HIS A 11 2.78 -2.37 0.71
C HIS A 11 1.60 -1.42 0.48
N TYR A 12 1.62 -0.27 1.17
CA TYR A 12 0.68 0.82 0.95
C TYR A 12 0.79 1.38 -0.48
N ALA A 13 2.00 1.70 -0.93
CA ALA A 13 2.20 2.19 -2.30
C ALA A 13 1.77 1.15 -3.35
N LEU A 14 2.03 -0.14 -3.11
CA LEU A 14 1.54 -1.21 -3.98
C LEU A 14 0.02 -1.23 -4.09
N GLY A 15 -0.68 -1.05 -2.97
CA GLY A 15 -2.14 -0.93 -2.93
C GLY A 15 -2.64 0.29 -3.68
N PHE A 16 -1.96 1.42 -3.51
CA PHE A 16 -2.30 2.68 -4.17
C PHE A 16 -2.21 2.61 -5.69
N TYR A 17 -1.24 1.88 -6.24
CA TYR A 17 -1.12 1.72 -7.70
C TYR A 17 -2.01 0.62 -8.29
N ALA A 18 -2.59 -0.25 -7.46
CA ALA A 18 -3.45 -1.34 -7.91
C ALA A 18 -4.70 -0.89 -8.70
N PRO A 19 -5.51 0.11 -8.29
CA PRO A 19 -6.67 0.54 -9.09
C PRO A 19 -6.27 1.08 -10.46
N GLY A 20 -5.09 1.72 -10.58
CA GLY A 20 -4.54 2.15 -11.87
C GLY A 20 -4.12 0.99 -12.80
N LYS A 21 -3.91 -0.20 -12.23
CA LYS A 21 -3.59 -1.45 -12.96
C LYS A 21 -4.82 -2.34 -13.19
N THR A 22 -6.03 -1.83 -12.95
CA THR A 22 -7.28 -2.63 -13.02
C THR A 22 -7.32 -3.79 -12.01
N LEU A 23 -6.46 -3.75 -10.98
CA LEU A 23 -6.51 -4.71 -9.89
C LEU A 23 -7.69 -4.36 -8.97
N ARG A 24 -8.36 -5.40 -8.48
CA ARG A 24 -9.47 -5.28 -7.52
C ARG A 24 -8.93 -5.48 -6.12
N ARG A 25 -9.66 -4.96 -5.13
CA ARG A 25 -9.34 -5.15 -3.71
C ARG A 25 -9.20 -6.64 -3.33
N GLU A 26 -10.00 -7.50 -3.95
CA GLU A 26 -9.99 -8.96 -3.78
C GLU A 26 -8.77 -9.66 -4.40
N ASP A 27 -8.04 -9.00 -5.30
CA ASP A 27 -6.81 -9.52 -5.93
C ASP A 27 -5.57 -9.20 -5.08
N CYS A 28 -5.76 -8.75 -3.83
CA CYS A 28 -4.67 -8.48 -2.90
C CYS A 28 -3.80 -9.75 -2.75
N PRO A 29 -2.48 -9.68 -3.01
CA PRO A 29 -1.59 -10.84 -2.94
C PRO A 29 -1.27 -11.27 -1.50
N TYR A 30 -1.66 -10.47 -0.50
CA TYR A 30 -1.39 -10.72 0.91
C TYR A 30 -2.59 -11.39 1.57
N ALA A 31 -2.34 -12.37 2.44
CA ALA A 31 -3.39 -13.01 3.23
C ALA A 31 -3.98 -12.06 4.29
N GLU A 32 -5.28 -12.21 4.54
CA GLU A 32 -6.00 -11.48 5.59
C GLU A 32 -5.33 -11.68 6.96
N GLY A 33 -5.20 -10.59 7.73
CA GLY A 33 -4.55 -10.60 9.05
C GLY A 33 -3.04 -10.31 9.02
N MET A 34 -2.42 -10.16 7.85
CA MET A 34 -1.07 -9.60 7.75
C MET A 34 -1.09 -8.07 7.70
N GLU A 35 -0.10 -7.42 8.31
CA GLU A 35 0.08 -5.96 8.21
C GLU A 35 0.22 -5.51 6.76
N ALA A 36 0.90 -6.29 5.91
CA ALA A 36 1.01 -6.04 4.48
C ALA A 36 -0.35 -6.03 3.76
N HIS A 37 -1.29 -6.87 4.19
CA HIS A 37 -2.66 -6.88 3.65
C HIS A 37 -3.38 -5.59 4.03
N ASP A 38 -3.35 -5.20 5.30
CA ASP A 38 -4.02 -3.98 5.77
C ASP A 38 -3.44 -2.72 5.10
N LEU A 39 -2.11 -2.62 5.02
CA LEU A 39 -1.41 -1.53 4.33
C LEU A 39 -1.80 -1.45 2.85
N TRP A 40 -1.81 -2.58 2.15
CA TRP A 40 -2.21 -2.63 0.73
C TRP A 40 -3.67 -2.22 0.54
N LEU A 41 -4.59 -2.69 1.41
CA LEU A 41 -5.98 -2.26 1.34
C LEU A 41 -6.15 -0.77 1.64
N ALA A 42 -5.40 -0.23 2.59
CA ALA A 42 -5.42 1.19 2.93
C ALA A 42 -4.94 2.05 1.75
N GLY A 43 -3.84 1.65 1.09
CA GLY A 43 -3.34 2.33 -0.10
C GLY A 43 -4.33 2.28 -1.27
N TYR A 44 -4.97 1.13 -1.49
CA TYR A 44 -6.00 0.95 -2.50
C TYR A 44 -7.17 1.93 -2.30
N ASP A 45 -7.64 2.03 -1.06
CA ASP A 45 -8.76 2.91 -0.71
C ASP A 45 -8.37 4.39 -0.86
N ALA A 46 -7.14 4.76 -0.48
CA ALA A 46 -6.61 6.11 -0.68
C ALA A 46 -6.55 6.49 -2.18
N ALA A 47 -6.08 5.60 -3.04
CA ALA A 47 -6.08 5.82 -4.48
C ALA A 47 -7.49 5.97 -5.07
N LEU A 48 -8.47 5.21 -4.56
CA LEU A 48 -9.88 5.37 -4.96
C LEU A 48 -10.49 6.69 -4.48
N ARG A 49 -10.07 7.21 -3.32
CA ARG A 49 -10.48 8.54 -2.83
C ARG A 49 -9.86 9.68 -3.65
N GLY A 50 -8.83 9.41 -4.44
CA GLY A 50 -8.05 10.42 -5.17
C GLY A 50 -7.01 11.12 -4.28
N ASP A 51 -6.62 10.46 -3.20
CA ASP A 51 -5.60 10.92 -2.26
C ASP A 51 -4.19 10.78 -2.88
N THR A 52 -3.16 11.34 -2.24
CA THR A 52 -1.77 11.18 -2.69
C THR A 52 -0.98 10.31 -1.70
N LEU A 53 0.07 9.63 -2.18
CA LEU A 53 0.96 8.86 -1.30
C LEU A 53 1.62 9.72 -0.21
N GLU A 54 1.70 11.04 -0.43
CA GLU A 54 2.25 12.02 0.51
C GLU A 54 1.30 12.31 1.67
N ASP A 55 -0.02 12.16 1.48
CA ASP A 55 -1.03 12.30 2.54
C ASP A 55 -1.22 11.00 3.35
N ARG A 56 -0.41 9.96 3.08
CA ARG A 56 -0.54 8.69 3.80
C ARG A 56 -0.46 8.95 5.31
N PRO A 57 -1.38 8.35 6.09
CA PRO A 57 -1.26 8.42 7.54
C PRO A 57 0.07 7.80 7.95
N ALA A 58 0.80 8.49 8.84
CA ALA A 58 2.05 7.96 9.39
C ALA A 58 1.81 6.54 9.93
N PRO A 59 2.72 5.57 9.67
CA PRO A 59 2.57 4.22 10.18
C PRO A 59 2.38 4.31 11.70
N GLN A 60 1.21 3.89 12.19
CA GLN A 60 0.93 3.90 13.62
C GLN A 60 1.85 2.86 14.26
N ALA A 61 2.83 3.34 15.03
CA ALA A 61 3.84 2.55 15.72
C ALA A 61 3.27 1.77 16.91
#